data_AF-A0A3N9UNK3-F1
#
_entry.id   AF-A0A3N9UNK3-F1
#
_cell.length_a   1.000
_cell.length_b   1.000
_cell.length_c   1.000
_cell.angle_alpha   90.00
_cell.angle_beta   90.00
_cell.angle_gamma   90.00
#
_symmetry.space_group_name_H-M   'P 1'
#
loop_
_entity.id
_entity.type
_entity.pdbx_description
1 polymer ?
#
loop_
_entity_poly.entity_id
_entity_poly.type
_entity_poly.pdbx_seq_one_letter_code
_entity_poly.pdbx_strand_id
1 'polypeptide(L)'
;MNRREFLKYCTVLGASVTLGKTSADANWLTDEKRNGFPPGMLLIDAHAHPDIFPCSSSCDETSTVEKIKKIGMNASGFAVVEDLNGFESLIDHLLNVIASEDQGKVKIVRRHSDLPHFVHPPGFAPGAILSVEGATPLQT
;
A
#
# COMPACT_ATOMS: atom_id res chain seq x y z
N MET A 1 7.25 -17.70 -36.71
CA MET A 1 5.89 -17.24 -36.38
C MET A 1 5.67 -15.88 -37.00
N ASN A 2 4.65 -15.72 -37.83
CA ASN A 2 4.36 -14.43 -38.47
C ASN A 2 3.51 -13.53 -37.55
N ARG A 3 3.44 -12.22 -37.85
CA ARG A 3 2.71 -11.23 -37.05
C ARG A 3 1.25 -11.62 -36.77
N ARG A 4 0.58 -12.28 -37.73
CA ARG A 4 -0.82 -12.73 -37.57
C ARG A 4 -0.96 -13.91 -36.62
N GLU A 5 -0.02 -14.85 -36.65
CA GLU A 5 0.02 -15.98 -35.71
C GLU A 5 0.29 -15.53 -34.29
N PHE A 6 1.24 -14.59 -34.11
CA PHE A 6 1.53 -14.00 -32.80
C PHE A 6 0.31 -13.29 -32.21
N LEU A 7 -0.38 -12.48 -33.02
CA LEU A 7 -1.60 -11.79 -32.56
C LEU A 7 -2.71 -12.77 -32.17
N LYS A 8 -2.94 -13.83 -32.96
CA LYS A 8 -3.91 -14.87 -32.61
C LYS A 8 -3.55 -15.56 -31.30
N TYR A 9 -2.27 -15.85 -31.08
CA TYR A 9 -1.79 -16.46 -29.84
C TYR A 9 -2.01 -15.54 -28.63
N CYS A 10 -1.70 -14.24 -28.77
CA CYS A 10 -1.98 -13.24 -27.73
C CYS A 10 -3.47 -13.09 -27.44
N THR A 11 -4.35 -13.11 -28.45
CA THR A 11 -5.80 -13.03 -28.25
C THR A 11 -6.34 -14.25 -27.52
N VAL A 12 -5.87 -15.46 -27.87
CA VAL A 12 -6.28 -16.71 -27.21
C VAL A 12 -5.82 -16.74 -25.75
N LEU A 13 -4.56 -16.36 -25.49
CA LEU A 13 -4.05 -16.28 -24.11
C LEU A 13 -4.76 -15.19 -23.30
N GLY A 14 -4.95 -13.99 -23.88
CA GLY A 14 -5.66 -12.89 -23.22
C GLY A 14 -7.11 -13.26 -22.89
N ALA A 15 -7.82 -13.94 -23.80
CA ALA A 15 -9.17 -14.43 -23.57
C ALA A 15 -9.24 -15.53 -22.50
N SER A 16 -8.20 -16.37 -22.39
CA SER A 16 -8.14 -17.39 -21.33
C SER A 16 -7.95 -16.80 -19.94
N VAL A 17 -7.29 -15.63 -19.83
CA VAL A 17 -7.13 -14.89 -18.57
C VAL A 17 -8.41 -14.16 -18.17
N THR A 18 -9.22 -13.68 -19.13
CA THR A 18 -10.47 -12.96 -18.84
C THR A 18 -11.68 -13.87 -18.62
N LEU A 19 -11.69 -15.08 -19.19
CA LEU A 19 -12.76 -16.08 -18.99
C LEU A 19 -12.53 -16.97 -17.76
N GLY A 20 -11.29 -17.07 -17.28
CA GLY A 20 -11.05 -17.52 -15.93
C GLY A 20 -11.53 -16.43 -14.97
N LYS A 21 -12.46 -16.73 -14.08
CA LYS A 21 -12.69 -15.91 -12.89
C LYS A 21 -11.46 -15.97 -11.98
N THR A 22 -10.33 -15.43 -12.43
CA THR A 22 -9.25 -15.04 -11.53
C THR A 22 -9.65 -13.68 -11.00
N SER A 23 -10.64 -13.67 -10.11
CA SER A 23 -10.63 -12.65 -9.08
C SER A 23 -9.30 -12.88 -8.38
N ALA A 24 -8.35 -11.97 -8.54
CA ALA A 24 -7.17 -11.93 -7.71
C ALA A 24 -7.59 -11.42 -6.32
N ASP A 25 -8.57 -12.09 -5.72
CA ASP A 25 -8.82 -11.97 -4.31
C ASP A 25 -7.62 -12.64 -3.65
N ALA A 26 -6.74 -11.83 -3.09
CA ALA A 26 -5.79 -12.33 -2.12
C ALA A 26 -6.63 -13.03 -1.04
N ASN A 27 -6.65 -14.36 -1.07
CA ASN A 27 -7.23 -15.14 0.01
C ASN A 27 -6.50 -14.71 1.28
N TRP A 28 -7.18 -13.90 2.10
CA TRP A 28 -6.64 -13.38 3.35
C TRP A 28 -6.07 -14.56 4.13
N LEU A 29 -4.78 -14.47 4.48
CA LEU A 29 -4.12 -15.47 5.30
C LEU A 29 -4.94 -15.58 6.59
N THR A 30 -5.51 -16.76 6.84
CA THR A 30 -6.12 -17.08 8.14
C THR A 30 -5.07 -16.87 9.24
N ASP A 31 -5.50 -16.45 10.43
CA ASP A 31 -4.60 -16.08 11.54
C ASP A 31 -3.53 -17.16 11.85
N GLU A 32 -3.83 -18.42 11.56
CA GLU A 32 -2.92 -19.57 11.72
C GLU A 32 -1.69 -19.54 10.78
N LYS A 33 -1.78 -18.90 9.60
CA LYS A 33 -0.68 -18.84 8.62
C LYS A 33 0.24 -17.64 8.79
N ARG A 34 -0.04 -16.73 9.74
CA ARG A 34 0.86 -15.62 10.05
C ARG A 34 2.18 -16.10 10.67
N ASN A 35 2.18 -17.29 11.29
CA ASN A 35 3.37 -18.04 11.68
C ASN A 35 4.20 -18.58 10.48
N GLY A 36 3.77 -18.34 9.24
CA GLY A 36 4.44 -18.79 8.02
C GLY A 36 5.58 -17.90 7.53
N PHE A 37 5.74 -16.69 8.08
CA PHE A 37 6.90 -15.87 7.77
C PHE A 37 8.13 -16.36 8.53
N PRO A 38 9.30 -16.53 7.86
CA PRO A 38 10.54 -16.84 8.54
C PRO A 38 10.83 -15.82 9.65
N PRO A 39 11.40 -16.26 10.80
CA PRO A 39 11.83 -15.34 11.85
C PRO A 39 12.73 -14.22 11.28
N GLY A 40 12.40 -12.98 11.60
CA GLY A 40 13.15 -11.80 11.13
C GLY A 40 12.71 -11.26 9.75
N MET A 41 11.76 -11.91 9.06
CA MET A 41 11.18 -11.35 7.84
C MET A 41 10.23 -10.18 8.18
N LEU A 42 10.37 -9.07 7.47
CA LEU A 42 9.51 -7.90 7.58
C LEU A 42 8.50 -7.90 6.44
N LEU A 43 7.23 -7.64 6.76
CA LEU A 43 6.20 -7.37 5.77
C LEU A 43 6.16 -5.86 5.52
N ILE A 44 6.57 -5.45 4.32
CA ILE A 44 6.59 -4.04 3.92
C ILE A 44 5.83 -3.91 2.61
N ASP A 45 4.85 -3.02 2.57
CA ASP A 45 4.22 -2.59 1.33
C ASP A 45 4.88 -1.30 0.86
N ALA A 46 5.25 -1.25 -0.41
CA ALA A 46 5.91 -0.09 -1.01
C ALA A 46 4.91 0.98 -1.47
N HIS A 47 3.62 0.63 -1.59
CA HIS A 47 2.63 1.52 -2.18
C HIS A 47 1.22 1.25 -1.62
N ALA A 48 0.77 2.13 -0.71
CA ALA A 48 -0.61 2.17 -0.27
C ALA A 48 -1.11 3.62 -0.20
N HIS A 49 -2.44 3.77 -0.08
CA HIS A 49 -3.10 5.05 0.18
C HIS A 49 -3.85 5.01 1.52
N PRO A 50 -3.17 4.94 2.68
CA PRO A 50 -3.86 4.79 3.96
C PRO A 50 -4.58 6.05 4.38
N ASP A 51 -5.89 5.94 4.61
CA ASP A 51 -6.73 6.98 5.20
C ASP A 51 -6.72 8.33 4.43
N ILE A 52 -6.37 8.30 3.13
CA ILE A 52 -6.11 9.49 2.29
C ILE A 52 -7.40 10.06 1.68
N PHE A 53 -8.35 9.21 1.31
CA PHE A 53 -9.51 9.64 0.54
C PHE A 53 -10.59 10.21 1.47
N PRO A 54 -10.94 11.51 1.38
CA PRO A 54 -12.11 12.04 2.06
C PRO A 54 -13.33 11.23 1.60
N CYS A 55 -13.99 10.60 2.57
CA CYS A 55 -14.96 9.56 2.29
C CYS A 55 -16.15 10.13 1.51
N SER A 56 -16.18 9.86 0.21
CA SER A 56 -17.40 9.86 -0.59
C SER A 56 -17.81 8.40 -0.85
N SER A 57 -18.93 8.17 -1.54
CA SER A 57 -19.69 6.90 -1.63
C SER A 57 -18.92 5.63 -2.04
N SER A 58 -17.63 5.71 -2.33
CA SER A 58 -16.72 4.61 -2.65
C SER A 58 -15.41 4.76 -1.86
N CYS A 59 -15.48 4.67 -0.54
CA CYS A 59 -14.30 4.67 0.30
C CYS A 59 -13.46 3.42 -0.04
N ASP A 60 -12.24 3.62 -0.51
CA ASP A 60 -11.28 2.52 -0.63
C ASP A 60 -10.85 2.12 0.78
N GLU A 61 -11.55 1.16 1.36
CA GLU A 61 -11.20 0.64 2.67
C GLU A 61 -10.02 -0.34 2.61
N THR A 62 -9.40 -0.63 1.46
CA THR A 62 -8.46 -1.76 1.39
C THR A 62 -7.22 -1.56 2.27
N SER A 63 -6.87 -0.31 2.62
CA SER A 63 -5.57 0.02 3.22
C SER A 63 -5.62 0.96 4.43
N THR A 64 -6.48 0.74 5.44
CA THR A 64 -6.46 1.57 6.68
C THR A 64 -5.30 1.22 7.62
N VAL A 65 -4.90 2.15 8.50
CA VAL A 65 -3.88 1.88 9.54
C VAL A 65 -4.29 0.71 10.45
N GLU A 66 -5.59 0.56 10.76
CA GLU A 66 -6.11 -0.57 11.53
C GLU A 66 -5.91 -1.89 10.79
N LYS A 67 -6.13 -1.92 9.47
CA LYS A 67 -5.92 -3.13 8.66
C LYS A 67 -4.44 -3.49 8.58
N ILE A 68 -3.55 -2.49 8.40
CA ILE A 68 -2.09 -2.66 8.46
C ILE A 68 -1.66 -3.26 9.81
N LYS A 69 -2.20 -2.74 10.93
CA LYS A 69 -1.96 -3.27 12.28
C LYS A 69 -2.50 -4.69 12.46
N LYS A 70 -3.70 -4.97 11.95
CA LYS A 70 -4.36 -6.27 12.07
C LYS A 70 -3.56 -7.37 11.39
N ILE A 71 -3.09 -7.14 10.16
CA ILE A 71 -2.18 -8.08 9.46
C ILE A 71 -0.76 -8.02 10.03
N GLY A 72 -0.47 -6.98 10.81
CA GLY A 72 0.81 -6.64 11.42
C GLY A 72 1.94 -6.58 10.42
N MET A 73 1.68 -5.81 9.37
CA MET A 73 2.66 -5.30 8.44
C MET A 73 3.58 -4.32 9.16
N ASN A 74 4.89 -4.48 8.96
CA ASN A 74 5.91 -3.68 9.62
C ASN A 74 5.90 -2.24 9.12
N ALA A 75 5.73 -2.01 7.82
CA ALA A 75 5.62 -0.68 7.25
C ALA A 75 4.80 -0.69 5.97
N SER A 76 4.22 0.47 5.64
CA SER A 76 3.55 0.67 4.36
C SER A 76 3.94 2.02 3.76
N GLY A 77 3.87 2.13 2.43
CA GLY A 77 3.93 3.40 1.72
C GLY A 77 2.69 4.23 2.00
N PHE A 78 2.88 5.48 2.43
CA PHE A 78 1.84 6.50 2.51
C PHE A 78 2.06 7.37 1.27
N ALA A 79 1.50 6.91 0.15
CA ALA A 79 1.70 7.54 -1.15
C ALA A 79 0.68 8.65 -1.37
N VAL A 80 1.17 9.84 -1.71
CA VAL A 80 0.32 10.94 -2.16
C VAL A 80 0.18 10.84 -3.67
N VAL A 81 -1.04 10.63 -4.16
CA VAL A 81 -1.34 10.70 -5.59
C VAL A 81 -1.64 12.13 -5.97
N GLU A 82 -0.83 12.69 -6.86
CA GLU A 82 -1.13 14.00 -7.44
C GLU A 82 -1.25 13.93 -8.95
N ASP A 83 -2.48 13.73 -9.41
CA ASP A 83 -2.83 13.96 -10.80
C ASP A 83 -3.31 15.39 -11.07
N LEU A 84 -3.89 16.10 -10.08
CA LEU A 84 -4.61 17.37 -10.35
C LEU A 84 -4.58 18.48 -9.26
N ASN A 85 -4.12 18.21 -8.03
CA ASN A 85 -4.36 19.13 -6.90
C ASN A 85 -3.19 20.06 -6.53
N GLY A 86 -2.00 19.86 -7.10
CA GLY A 86 -0.84 20.75 -6.93
C GLY A 86 -0.16 20.65 -5.57
N PHE A 87 1.06 21.20 -5.47
CA PHE A 87 1.99 21.06 -4.35
C PHE A 87 1.40 21.29 -2.94
N GLU A 88 0.35 22.11 -2.79
CA GLU A 88 -0.33 22.31 -1.51
C GLU A 88 -0.97 21.01 -0.98
N SER A 89 -1.56 20.20 -1.86
CA SER A 89 -2.16 18.91 -1.52
C SER A 89 -1.11 17.92 -1.00
N LEU A 90 0.10 17.92 -1.57
CA LEU A 90 1.23 17.16 -1.10
C LEU A 90 1.61 17.52 0.33
N ILE A 91 1.68 18.83 0.62
CA ILE A 91 2.01 19.32 1.95
C ILE A 91 0.93 18.92 2.96
N ASP A 92 -0.35 19.10 2.63
CA ASP A 92 -1.46 18.71 3.51
C ASP A 92 -1.43 17.22 3.83
N HIS A 93 -1.15 16.38 2.82
CA HIS A 93 -1.02 14.96 3.03
C HIS A 93 0.14 14.61 3.98
N LEU A 94 1.31 15.21 3.75
CA LEU A 94 2.48 15.03 4.60
C LEU A 94 2.20 15.44 6.05
N LEU A 95 1.51 16.57 6.25
CA LEU A 95 1.10 17.04 7.58
C LEU A 95 0.14 16.07 8.27
N ASN A 96 -0.77 15.42 7.55
CA ASN A 96 -1.67 14.41 8.11
C ASN A 96 -0.92 13.17 8.60
N VAL A 97 0.11 12.72 7.88
CA VAL A 97 0.93 11.58 8.32
C VAL A 97 1.79 11.96 9.53
N ILE A 98 2.34 13.18 9.58
CA ILE A 98 3.07 13.71 10.74
C ILE A 98 2.15 13.76 11.97
N ALA A 99 0.94 14.30 11.83
CA ALA A 99 -0.04 14.33 12.91
C ALA A 99 -0.41 12.90 13.40
N SER A 100 -0.39 11.92 12.51
CA SER A 100 -0.60 10.51 12.86
C SER A 100 0.58 9.89 13.61
N GLU A 101 1.83 10.30 13.32
CA GLU A 101 3.02 9.96 14.12
C GLU A 101 2.94 10.58 15.51
N ASP A 102 2.55 11.84 15.63
CA ASP A 102 2.40 12.54 16.93
C ASP A 102 1.33 11.88 17.83
N GLN A 103 0.30 11.29 17.22
CA GLN A 103 -0.73 10.50 17.90
C GLN A 103 -0.29 9.07 18.24
N GLY A 104 0.92 8.66 17.85
CA GLY A 104 1.43 7.30 18.02
C GLY A 104 0.70 6.24 17.17
N LYS A 105 -0.06 6.66 16.15
CA LYS A 105 -0.79 5.72 15.28
C LYS A 105 0.16 4.97 14.36
N VAL A 106 1.17 5.66 13.86
CA VAL A 106 2.22 5.18 12.96
C VAL A 106 3.57 5.72 13.42
N LYS A 107 4.66 5.27 12.80
CA LYS A 107 6.02 5.82 13.00
C LYS A 107 6.63 6.17 11.65
N ILE A 108 7.06 7.41 11.42
CA ILE A 108 7.68 7.79 10.15
C ILE A 108 9.03 7.10 10.01
N VAL A 109 9.21 6.39 8.89
CA VAL A 109 10.42 5.67 8.55
C VAL A 109 11.26 6.53 7.63
N ARG A 110 12.36 7.10 8.14
CA ARG A 110 13.29 7.94 7.36
C ARG A 110 14.50 7.13 6.89
N ARG A 111 14.80 6.03 7.59
CA ARG A 111 15.90 5.11 7.32
C ARG A 111 15.54 3.71 7.80
N HIS A 112 16.28 2.71 7.33
CA HIS A 112 16.05 1.31 7.67
C HIS A 112 15.97 1.06 9.20
N SER A 113 16.81 1.70 10.01
CA SER A 113 16.82 1.52 11.47
C SER A 113 15.55 2.00 12.17
N ASP A 114 14.70 2.78 11.48
CA ASP A 114 13.45 3.27 12.06
C ASP A 114 12.33 2.22 11.93
N LEU A 115 12.50 1.21 11.07
CA LEU A 115 11.53 0.14 10.84
C LEU A 115 11.19 -0.57 12.15
N PRO A 116 9.90 -0.83 12.42
CA PRO A 116 9.52 -1.59 13.60
C PRO A 116 9.76 -3.08 13.32
N HIS A 117 10.87 -3.61 13.83
CA HIS A 117 11.24 -5.02 13.68
C HIS A 117 10.38 -5.97 14.52
N PHE A 118 9.75 -5.45 15.58
CA PHE A 118 8.95 -6.23 16.52
C PHE A 118 7.48 -5.83 16.41
N VAL A 119 6.63 -6.76 15.97
CA VAL A 119 5.19 -6.55 15.83
C VAL A 119 4.49 -7.16 17.04
N HIS A 120 4.22 -6.33 18.04
CA HIS A 120 3.53 -6.74 19.28
C HIS A 120 2.23 -5.94 19.47
N PRO A 121 1.08 -6.43 18.96
CA PRO A 121 -0.22 -5.87 19.29
C PRO A 121 -0.47 -5.96 20.81
N PRO A 122 -1.22 -5.02 21.42
CA PRO A 122 -2.01 -3.97 20.77
C PRO A 122 -1.28 -2.62 20.58
N GLY A 123 -0.08 -2.44 21.16
CA GLY A 123 0.66 -1.17 21.16
C GLY A 123 1.55 -0.92 19.95
N PHE A 124 1.49 -1.78 18.94
CA PHE A 124 2.32 -1.69 17.75
C PHE A 124 1.89 -0.52 16.85
N ALA A 125 2.86 0.34 16.51
CA ALA A 125 2.73 1.37 15.48
C ALA A 125 3.49 0.94 14.23
N PRO A 126 2.81 0.71 13.08
CA PRO A 126 3.48 0.39 11.83
C PRO A 126 4.28 1.58 11.32
N GLY A 127 5.29 1.27 10.51
CA GLY A 127 6.08 2.25 9.80
C GLY A 127 5.28 2.95 8.69
N ALA A 128 5.40 4.27 8.61
CA ALA A 128 4.91 5.07 7.50
C ALA A 128 6.10 5.51 6.63
N ILE A 129 6.15 5.00 5.40
CA ILE A 129 7.13 5.40 4.39
C ILE A 129 6.46 6.46 3.53
N LEU A 130 6.88 7.71 3.66
CA LEU A 130 6.33 8.80 2.85
C LEU A 130 6.76 8.63 1.40
N SER A 131 5.80 8.68 0.49
CA SER A 131 6.08 8.57 -0.96
C SER A 131 5.20 9.52 -1.74
N VAL A 132 5.70 9.95 -2.91
CA VAL A 132 4.99 10.82 -3.84
C VAL A 132 4.79 10.03 -5.12
N GLU A 133 3.54 9.87 -5.54
CA GLU A 133 3.17 9.28 -6.81
C GLU A 133 2.94 10.40 -7.84
N GLY A 134 3.73 10.38 -8.91
CA GLY A 134 3.76 11.44 -9.91
C GLY A 134 4.80 12.53 -9.60
N ALA A 135 5.31 13.16 -10.66
CA ALA A 135 6.33 14.21 -10.57
C ALA A 135 5.78 15.62 -10.87
N THR A 136 4.51 15.71 -11.29
CA THR A 136 3.81 16.97 -11.58
C THR A 136 3.98 18.04 -10.51
N PRO A 137 3.90 17.72 -9.20
CA PRO A 137 3.98 18.75 -8.15
C PRO A 137 5.37 19.38 -8.01
N LEU A 138 6.39 18.77 -8.60
CA LEU A 138 7.79 19.23 -8.54
C LEU A 138 8.17 20.15 -9.71
N GLN A 139 7.25 20.41 -10.64
CA GLN A 139 7.51 21.23 -11.84
C GLN A 139 7.33 22.75 -11.59
N THR A 140 7.37 23.20 -10.34
CA THR A 140 7.31 24.62 -9.97
C THR A 140 8.51 25.41 -10.45
#